data_AF-A0A9E2NVH2-F1
#
_entry.id   AF-A0A9E2NVH2-F1
#
_cell.length_a   1.000
_cell.length_b   1.000
_cell.length_c   1.000
_cell.angle_alpha   90.00
_cell.angle_beta   90.00
_cell.angle_gamma   90.00
#
_symmetry.space_group_name_H-M   'P 1'
#
loop_
_entity.id
_entity.type
_entity.pdbx_description
1 polymer ?
#
loop_
_entity_poly.entity_id
_entity_poly.type
_entity_poly.pdbx_seq_one_letter_code
_entity_poly.pdbx_strand_id
1 'polypeptide(L)'
;MNHKKQRYIQPDGPEDAMRIIQKLFNSYRNAPLTKDLLDYHNNLISRLQSDILDAAKKANNQKLLSDLNEMTDIMRRWISIRLSNRPFNAKMRHFKLVSDGGIKFKRHVHKISQSGNHQASRH
;
A
#
# COMPACT_ATOMS: atom_id res chain seq x y z
N MET A 1 -12.64 9.27 34.83
CA MET A 1 -13.22 9.00 33.49
C MET A 1 -12.78 10.12 32.56
N ASN A 2 -11.88 9.89 31.61
CA ASN A 2 -11.39 10.94 30.71
C ASN A 2 -11.88 10.68 29.29
N HIS A 3 -12.69 11.63 28.80
CA HIS A 3 -13.36 11.63 27.51
C HIS A 3 -12.38 11.39 26.36
N LYS A 4 -12.61 10.29 25.62
CA LYS A 4 -11.95 10.00 24.34
C LYS A 4 -12.32 11.12 23.37
N LYS A 5 -11.49 12.17 23.31
CA LYS A 5 -11.49 13.14 22.21
C LYS A 5 -11.48 12.33 20.92
N GLN A 6 -12.59 12.35 20.20
CA GLN A 6 -12.61 11.95 18.80
C GLN A 6 -11.63 12.91 18.10
N ARG A 7 -10.37 12.50 17.99
CA ARG A 7 -9.38 13.21 17.19
C ARG A 7 -9.85 13.03 15.76
N TYR A 8 -10.70 13.94 15.29
CA TYR A 8 -10.67 14.34 13.90
C TYR A 8 -9.24 14.79 13.65
N ILE A 9 -8.40 13.87 13.16
CA ILE A 9 -7.07 14.20 12.68
C ILE A 9 -7.34 15.02 11.42
N GLN A 10 -7.40 16.35 11.57
CA GLN A 10 -7.13 17.20 10.43
C GLN A 10 -5.74 16.81 9.94
N PRO A 11 -5.56 16.45 8.65
CA PRO A 11 -4.24 16.19 8.14
C PRO A 11 -3.43 17.48 8.28
N ASP A 12 -2.42 17.47 9.15
CA ASP A 12 -1.54 18.62 9.38
C ASP A 12 -0.71 18.96 8.12
N GLY A 13 -0.68 18.05 7.14
CA GLY A 13 -0.10 18.29 5.81
C GLY A 13 -0.60 17.33 4.71
N PRO A 14 -0.23 17.61 3.46
CA PRO A 14 -0.62 16.80 2.29
C PRO A 14 -0.19 15.32 2.39
N GLU A 15 0.93 15.03 3.06
CA GLU A 15 1.36 13.65 3.31
C GLU A 15 0.37 12.87 4.20
N ASP A 16 -0.16 13.50 5.26
CA ASP A 16 -1.13 12.85 6.14
C ASP A 16 -2.46 12.59 5.43
N ALA A 17 -2.90 13.52 4.58
CA ALA A 17 -4.06 13.32 3.74
C ALA A 17 -3.88 12.08 2.84
N MET A 18 -2.71 11.97 2.20
CA MET A 18 -2.37 10.77 1.42
C MET A 18 -2.34 9.50 2.29
N ARG A 19 -1.81 9.55 3.53
CA ARG A 19 -1.80 8.39 4.45
C ARG A 19 -3.20 7.94 4.83
N ILE A 20 -4.12 8.88 5.04
CA ILE A 20 -5.54 8.58 5.31
C ILE A 20 -6.14 7.87 4.10
N ILE A 21 -5.95 8.42 2.90
CA ILE A 21 -6.46 7.81 1.67
C ILE A 21 -5.84 6.42 1.44
N GLN A 22 -4.54 6.23 1.72
CA GLN A 22 -3.90 4.91 1.64
C GLN A 22 -4.58 3.88 2.56
N LYS A 23 -4.87 4.26 3.81
CA LYS A 23 -5.56 3.38 4.76
C LYS A 23 -6.97 3.02 4.29
N LEU A 24 -7.71 4.01 3.79
CA LEU A 24 -9.05 3.82 3.23
C LEU A 24 -8.99 2.89 2.03
N PHE A 25 -8.12 3.15 1.05
CA PHE A 25 -7.93 2.30 -0.11
C PHE A 25 -7.64 0.84 0.29
N ASN A 26 -6.73 0.63 1.25
CA ASN A 26 -6.40 -0.71 1.73
C ASN A 26 -7.54 -1.41 2.49
N SER A 27 -8.48 -0.67 3.10
CA SER A 27 -9.60 -1.28 3.83
C SER A 27 -10.63 -1.89 2.88
N TYR A 28 -10.91 -1.22 1.75
CA TYR A 28 -11.93 -1.66 0.79
C TYR A 28 -11.38 -2.32 -0.47
N ARG A 29 -10.07 -2.39 -0.69
CA ARG A 29 -9.48 -2.96 -1.94
C ARG A 29 -10.00 -4.36 -2.33
N ASN A 30 -10.41 -5.15 -1.35
CA ASN A 30 -10.92 -6.52 -1.51
C ASN A 30 -12.46 -6.60 -1.45
N ALA A 31 -13.14 -5.47 -1.20
CA ALA A 31 -14.59 -5.40 -1.13
C ALA A 31 -15.23 -5.61 -2.52
N PRO A 32 -16.47 -6.10 -2.60
CA PRO A 32 -17.21 -6.18 -3.86
C PRO A 32 -17.33 -4.79 -4.49
N LEU A 33 -17.18 -4.71 -5.82
CA LEU A 33 -17.33 -3.44 -6.54
C LEU A 33 -18.82 -3.09 -6.61
N THR A 34 -19.24 -2.13 -5.78
CA THR A 34 -20.58 -1.54 -5.81
C THR A 34 -20.52 -0.14 -6.41
N LYS A 35 -21.67 0.38 -6.86
CA LYS A 35 -21.76 1.76 -7.38
C LYS A 35 -21.32 2.77 -6.32
N ASP A 36 -21.82 2.67 -5.10
CA ASP A 36 -21.47 3.57 -4.00
C ASP A 36 -19.97 3.54 -3.68
N LEU A 37 -19.34 2.35 -3.75
CA LEU A 37 -17.91 2.21 -3.54
C LEU A 37 -17.11 2.87 -4.67
N LEU A 38 -17.57 2.75 -5.92
CA LEU A 38 -16.95 3.39 -7.07
C LEU A 38 -17.06 4.93 -6.98
N ASP A 39 -18.23 5.45 -6.62
CA ASP A 39 -18.45 6.89 -6.43
C ASP A 39 -17.58 7.43 -5.29
N TYR A 40 -17.53 6.71 -4.16
CA TYR A 40 -16.63 7.03 -3.05
C TYR A 40 -15.16 7.02 -3.48
N HIS A 41 -14.74 6.03 -4.26
CA HIS A 41 -13.38 5.92 -4.77
C HIS A 41 -13.02 7.08 -5.71
N ASN A 42 -13.93 7.45 -6.62
CA ASN A 42 -13.74 8.59 -7.53
C ASN A 42 -13.59 9.91 -6.76
N ASN A 43 -14.36 10.09 -5.68
CA ASN A 43 -14.21 11.25 -4.79
C ASN A 43 -12.81 11.31 -4.13
N LEU A 44 -12.24 10.17 -3.76
CA LEU A 44 -10.87 10.11 -3.21
C LEU A 44 -9.83 10.50 -4.26
N ILE A 45 -9.97 10.02 -5.51
CA ILE A 45 -9.10 10.43 -6.62
C ILE A 45 -9.21 11.94 -6.87
N SER A 46 -10.43 12.48 -6.90
CA SER A 46 -10.64 13.91 -7.10
C SER A 46 -9.92 14.74 -6.04
N ARG A 47 -9.99 14.34 -4.76
CA ARG A 47 -9.28 15.03 -3.66
C ARG A 47 -7.76 14.96 -3.79
N LEU A 48 -7.21 13.84 -4.28
CA LEU A 48 -5.78 13.73 -4.57
C LEU A 48 -5.37 14.73 -5.66
N GLN A 49 -6.21 14.93 -6.68
CA GLN A 49 -5.91 15.78 -7.82
C GLN A 49 -6.23 17.27 -7.60
N SER A 50 -7.04 17.61 -6.60
CA SER A 50 -7.34 19.00 -6.20
C SER A 50 -6.51 19.44 -4.99
N ASP A 51 -7.07 19.30 -3.79
CA ASP A 51 -6.61 19.98 -2.58
C ASP A 51 -5.21 19.49 -2.17
N ILE A 52 -4.96 18.18 -2.32
CA ILE A 52 -3.70 17.56 -1.93
C ILE A 52 -2.61 17.91 -2.94
N LEU A 53 -2.93 17.96 -4.24
CA LEU A 53 -1.99 18.38 -5.28
C LEU A 53 -1.55 19.83 -5.08
N ASP A 54 -2.50 20.73 -4.81
CA ASP A 54 -2.20 22.14 -4.58
C ASP A 54 -1.40 22.35 -3.29
N ALA A 55 -1.73 21.62 -2.23
CA ALA A 55 -0.94 21.63 -1.00
C ALA A 55 0.49 21.08 -1.21
N ALA A 56 0.66 20.01 -2.00
CA ALA A 56 1.97 19.44 -2.32
C ALA A 56 2.83 20.39 -3.18
N LYS A 57 2.20 21.10 -4.13
CA LYS A 57 2.87 22.16 -4.93
C LYS A 57 3.33 23.32 -4.03
N LYS A 58 2.48 23.79 -3.12
CA LYS A 58 2.81 24.86 -2.16
C LYS A 58 3.96 24.47 -1.23
N ALA A 59 4.04 23.20 -0.84
CA ALA A 59 5.13 22.66 -0.04
C ALA A 59 6.44 22.47 -0.83
N ASN A 60 6.44 22.70 -2.15
CA ASN A 60 7.58 22.53 -3.07
C ASN A 60 8.30 21.17 -2.93
N ASN A 61 7.57 20.12 -2.57
CA ASN A 61 8.12 18.81 -2.28
C ASN A 61 7.92 17.87 -3.48
N GLN A 62 8.96 17.77 -4.32
CA GLN A 62 8.94 16.94 -5.53
C GLN A 62 8.71 15.45 -5.24
N LYS A 63 9.22 14.94 -4.11
CA LYS A 63 9.00 13.55 -3.72
C LYS A 63 7.51 13.30 -3.46
N LEU A 64 6.85 14.23 -2.78
CA LEU A 64 5.43 14.11 -2.46
C LEU A 64 4.56 14.15 -3.73
N LEU A 65 4.91 15.00 -4.71
CA LEU A 65 4.26 15.03 -6.01
C LEU A 65 4.42 13.70 -6.77
N SER A 66 5.62 13.11 -6.75
CA SER A 66 5.85 11.78 -7.33
C SER A 66 5.01 10.70 -6.65
N ASP A 67 5.00 10.69 -5.31
CA ASP A 67 4.22 9.72 -4.53
C ASP A 67 2.70 9.88 -4.81
N LEU A 68 2.22 11.10 -5.01
CA LEU A 68 0.82 11.41 -5.32
C LEU A 68 0.41 10.88 -6.70
N ASN A 69 1.29 11.04 -7.69
CA ASN A 69 1.07 10.49 -9.02
C ASN A 69 1.03 8.96 -9.00
N GLU A 70 2.01 8.31 -8.35
CA GLU A 70 2.03 6.85 -8.18
C GLU A 70 0.75 6.35 -7.48
N MET A 71 0.34 7.03 -6.41
CA MET A 71 -0.87 6.69 -5.67
C MET A 71 -2.13 6.79 -6.54
N THR A 72 -2.24 7.85 -7.34
CA THR A 72 -3.35 8.08 -8.27
C THR A 72 -3.41 6.98 -9.34
N ASP A 73 -2.27 6.60 -9.91
CA ASP A 73 -2.18 5.55 -10.92
C ASP A 73 -2.56 4.18 -10.37
N ILE A 74 -2.16 3.87 -9.14
CA ILE A 74 -2.54 2.64 -8.45
C ILE A 74 -4.06 2.57 -8.26
N MET A 75 -4.67 3.66 -7.80
CA MET A 75 -6.11 3.73 -7.58
C MET A 75 -6.88 3.54 -8.90
N ARG A 76 -6.44 4.20 -9.99
CA ARG A 76 -7.02 4.00 -11.33
C ARG A 76 -6.88 2.55 -11.83
N ARG A 77 -5.70 1.95 -11.62
CA ARG A 77 -5.44 0.56 -12.01
C ARG A 77 -6.30 -0.43 -11.23
N TRP A 78 -6.60 -0.15 -9.96
CA TRP A 78 -7.52 -0.96 -9.16
C TRP A 78 -8.91 -1.03 -9.83
N ILE A 79 -9.48 0.11 -10.25
CA ILE A 79 -10.77 0.12 -10.96
C ILE A 79 -10.71 -0.76 -12.21
N SER A 80 -9.68 -0.58 -13.05
CA SER A 80 -9.51 -1.36 -14.29
C SER A 80 -9.47 -2.87 -14.02
N ILE A 81 -8.74 -3.31 -12.99
CA ILE A 81 -8.64 -4.72 -12.58
C ILE A 81 -10.01 -5.24 -12.10
N ARG A 82 -10.74 -4.47 -11.29
CA ARG A 82 -12.05 -4.86 -10.77
C ARG A 82 -13.11 -4.92 -11.86
N LEU A 83 -13.11 -3.97 -12.80
CA LEU A 83 -13.98 -4.00 -13.98
C LEU A 83 -13.70 -5.21 -14.88
N SER A 84 -12.45 -5.66 -14.94
CA SER A 84 -12.06 -6.89 -15.63
C SER A 84 -12.43 -8.18 -14.88
N ASN A 85 -13.20 -8.07 -13.78
CA ASN A 85 -13.59 -9.15 -12.88
C ASN A 85 -12.39 -9.95 -12.30
N ARG A 86 -11.22 -9.30 -12.15
CA ARG A 86 -10.02 -9.90 -11.57
C ARG A 86 -9.85 -9.49 -10.11
N PRO A 87 -9.32 -10.38 -9.25
CA PRO A 87 -8.98 -10.02 -7.88
C PRO A 87 -7.77 -9.07 -7.86
N PHE A 88 -7.78 -8.11 -6.92
CA PHE A 88 -6.66 -7.19 -6.74
C PHE A 88 -5.69 -7.70 -5.67
N ASN A 89 -4.71 -8.50 -6.08
CA ASN A 89 -3.76 -9.17 -5.17
C ASN A 89 -2.57 -8.29 -4.74
N ALA A 90 -2.80 -6.97 -4.62
CA ALA A 90 -1.79 -6.01 -4.21
C ALA A 90 -2.34 -5.08 -3.14
N LYS A 91 -1.46 -4.47 -2.35
CA LYS A 91 -1.80 -3.46 -1.34
C LYS A 91 -0.92 -2.24 -1.51
N MET A 92 -1.41 -1.10 -1.07
CA MET A 92 -0.63 0.13 -1.11
C MET A 92 0.17 0.28 0.18
N ARG A 93 1.46 0.53 0.09
CA ARG A 93 2.32 0.80 1.26
C ARG A 93 3.32 1.89 0.89
N HIS A 94 3.40 2.94 1.72
CA HIS A 94 4.23 4.12 1.44
C HIS A 94 3.91 4.71 0.06
N PHE A 95 2.61 4.82 -0.26
CA PHE A 95 2.09 5.31 -1.55
C PHE A 95 2.45 4.47 -2.79
N LYS A 96 3.12 3.33 -2.59
CA LYS A 96 3.58 2.40 -3.64
C LYS A 96 2.78 1.12 -3.65
N LEU A 97 2.69 0.51 -4.83
CA LEU A 97 2.06 -0.80 -4.98
C LEU A 97 3.01 -1.88 -4.50
N VAL A 98 2.53 -2.69 -3.55
CA VAL A 98 3.24 -3.86 -3.06
C VAL A 98 2.37 -5.07 -3.35
N SER A 99 2.91 -6.05 -4.10
CA SER A 99 2.23 -7.33 -4.28
C SER A 99 2.02 -7.99 -2.92
N ASP A 100 0.79 -8.37 -2.61
CA ASP A 100 0.43 -8.95 -1.31
C ASP A 100 0.76 -10.44 -1.22
N GLY A 101 1.33 -11.02 -2.28
CA GLY A 101 1.50 -12.46 -2.40
C GLY A 101 2.40 -12.88 -3.55
N GLY A 102 3.66 -12.42 -3.57
CA GLY A 102 4.69 -13.32 -4.08
C GLY A 102 4.73 -14.53 -3.15
N ILE A 103 4.63 -15.76 -3.69
CA ILE A 103 4.76 -16.99 -2.92
C ILE A 103 6.05 -16.88 -2.10
N LYS A 104 5.94 -16.68 -0.79
CA LYS A 104 7.09 -16.79 0.11
C LYS A 104 7.43 -18.26 0.20
N PHE A 105 8.26 -18.76 -0.72
CA PHE A 105 8.88 -20.06 -0.55
C PHE A 105 9.71 -20.00 0.72
N LYS A 106 9.24 -20.67 1.78
CA LYS A 106 10.05 -20.90 2.99
C LYS A 106 11.22 -21.78 2.57
N ARG A 107 12.37 -21.17 2.25
CA ARG A 107 13.59 -21.92 1.99
C ARG A 107 14.11 -22.43 3.34
N HIS A 108 13.67 -23.62 3.74
CA HIS A 108 14.32 -24.35 4.82
C HIS A 108 15.68 -24.80 4.32
N VAL A 109 16.73 -24.02 4.63
CA VAL A 109 18.11 -24.45 4.44
C VAL A 109 18.38 -25.53 5.49
N HIS A 110 18.16 -26.80 5.13
CA HIS A 110 18.71 -27.91 5.91
C HIS A 110 20.23 -27.85 5.77
N LYS A 111 20.91 -27.32 6.78
CA LYS A 111 22.35 -27.50 6.91
C LYS A 111 22.58 -28.99 7.21
N ILE A 112 22.89 -29.76 6.16
CA ILE A 112 23.49 -31.08 6.32
C ILE A 112 24.94 -30.82 6.70
N SER A 113 25.21 -30.67 7.99
CA SER A 113 26.57 -30.78 8.51
C SER A 113 26.96 -32.26 8.41
N GLN A 114 27.50 -32.67 7.27
CA GLN A 114 28.26 -33.92 7.20
C GLN A 114 29.53 -33.71 8.02
N SER A 115 29.46 -34.06 9.30
CA SER A 115 30.60 -34.35 10.15
C SER A 115 31.26 -35.64 9.65
N GLY A 116 32.03 -35.52 8.57
CA GLY A 116 32.91 -36.59 8.11
C GLY A 116 34.18 -36.63 8.94
N ASN A 117 34.09 -37.25 10.13
CA ASN A 117 35.28 -37.71 10.86
C ASN A 117 35.89 -38.89 10.09
N HIS A 118 36.87 -38.64 9.24
CA HIS A 118 37.81 -39.66 8.80
C HIS A 118 39.16 -39.41 9.46
N GLN A 119 39.27 -39.88 10.71
CA GLN A 119 40.55 -40.20 11.31
C GLN A 119 41.18 -41.33 10.50
N ALA A 120 42.21 -41.04 9.72
CA ALA A 120 43.11 -42.07 9.22
C ALA A 120 44.24 -42.25 10.24
N SER A 121 44.11 -43.28 11.07
CA SER A 121 45.16 -43.77 11.96
C SER A 121 46.03 -44.81 11.22
N ARG A 122 47.33 -44.51 11.12
CA ARG A 122 48.53 -45.39 11.14
C ARG A 122 48.57 -46.67 10.27
N HIS A 123 49.63 -46.82 9.48
CA HIS A 123 50.85 -47.56 9.87
C HIS A 123 52.02 -47.19 8.95
#